data_AF-A0A2I2FSP7-F1
#
_entry.id   AF-A0A2I2FSP7-F1
#
_cell.length_a   1.000
_cell.length_b   1.000
_cell.length_c   1.000
_cell.angle_alpha   90.00
_cell.angle_beta   90.00
_cell.angle_gamma   90.00
#
_symmetry.space_group_name_H-M   'P 1'
#
loop_
_entity.id
_entity.type
_entity.pdbx_description
1 polymer ?
#
loop_
_entity_poly.entity_id
_entity_poly.type
_entity_poly.pdbx_seq_one_letter_code
_entity_poly.pdbx_strand_id
1 'polypeptide(L)'
;MITFLNLPRPIREQIYRYVLVMARIFVRPFISMDYLFDPNRVETYGSPTLSLLSVCKQIHHEATPIYLRENTFSIVHIDLLAAACRELPRIAHNLASIRHLELVFDCRDYIYFSQFVAEQLPSIS
;
A
#
# COMPACT_ATOMS: atom_id res chain seq x y z
N MET A 1 19.79 30.04 -6.08
CA MET A 1 19.64 28.72 -5.44
C MET A 1 18.44 28.04 -6.08
N ILE A 2 18.63 26.88 -6.74
CA ILE A 2 17.52 26.14 -7.37
C ILE A 2 16.86 25.30 -6.27
N THR A 3 15.55 25.46 -6.09
CA THR A 3 14.76 24.63 -5.17
C THR A 3 14.03 23.54 -5.96
N PHE A 4 13.58 22.49 -5.28
CA PHE A 4 12.88 21.37 -5.91
C PHE A 4 11.64 21.82 -6.72
N LEU A 5 10.81 22.71 -6.17
CA LEU A 5 9.59 23.18 -6.85
C LEU A 5 9.87 24.11 -8.04
N ASN A 6 11.09 24.66 -8.15
CA ASN A 6 11.52 25.45 -9.29
C ASN A 6 11.96 24.58 -10.48
N LEU A 7 12.13 23.26 -10.30
CA LEU A 7 12.42 22.34 -11.39
C LEU A 7 11.23 22.25 -12.36
N PRO A 8 11.44 22.09 -13.68
CA PRO A 8 10.35 21.83 -14.61
C PRO A 8 9.54 20.59 -14.19
N ARG A 9 8.22 20.63 -14.42
CA ARG A 9 7.30 19.53 -14.05
C ARG A 9 7.77 18.15 -14.53
N PRO A 10 8.25 17.95 -15.77
CA PRO A 10 8.73 16.64 -16.21
C PRO A 10 9.88 16.08 -15.36
N ILE A 11 10.78 16.95 -14.88
CA ILE A 11 11.89 16.56 -14.00
C ILE A 11 11.37 16.18 -12.62
N ARG A 12 10.41 16.93 -12.07
CA ARG A 12 9.76 16.56 -10.80
C ARG A 12 9.06 15.21 -10.91
N GLU A 13 8.35 14.95 -12.01
CA GLU A 13 7.69 13.66 -12.25
C GLU A 13 8.68 12.49 -12.35
N GLN A 14 9.87 12.69 -12.93
CA GLN A 14 10.93 11.68 -12.91
C GLN A 14 11.40 11.38 -11.47
N ILE A 15 11.56 12.42 -10.65
CA ILE A 15 11.94 12.25 -9.24
C ILE A 15 10.82 11.54 -8.46
N TYR A 16 9.55 11.91 -8.69
CA TYR A 16 8.41 11.23 -8.07
C TYR A 16 8.38 9.75 -8.45
N ARG A 17 8.60 9.40 -9.73
CA ARG A 17 8.68 8.00 -10.17
C ARG A 17 9.80 7.25 -9.48
N TYR A 18 10.99 7.83 -9.44
CA TYR A 18 12.15 7.21 -8.80
C TYR A 18 11.90 6.87 -7.33
N VAL A 19 11.14 7.70 -6.62
CA VAL A 19 10.87 7.53 -5.18
C VAL A 19 9.63 6.67 -4.90
N LEU A 20 8.60 6.73 -5.76
CA LEU A 20 7.28 6.17 -5.48
C LEU A 20 6.93 4.94 -6.30
N VAL A 21 7.61 4.70 -7.42
CA VAL A 21 7.32 3.56 -8.30
C VAL A 21 8.25 2.42 -7.97
N MET A 22 7.65 1.27 -7.69
CA MET A 22 8.32 0.02 -7.38
C MET A 22 7.62 -1.14 -8.06
N ALA A 23 8.31 -2.28 -8.13
CA ALA A 23 7.79 -3.45 -8.82
C ALA A 23 6.41 -3.88 -8.26
N ARG A 24 6.23 -3.79 -6.94
CA ARG A 24 5.03 -4.31 -6.28
C ARG A 24 4.83 -3.73 -4.88
N ILE A 25 3.63 -3.24 -4.59
CA ILE A 25 3.23 -2.72 -3.27
C ILE A 25 2.26 -3.69 -2.62
N PHE A 26 2.65 -4.29 -1.49
CA PHE A 26 1.75 -5.12 -0.72
C PHE A 26 0.93 -4.29 0.27
N VAL A 27 -0.39 -4.34 0.12
CA VAL A 27 -1.37 -3.74 1.03
C VAL A 27 -1.98 -4.87 1.85
N ARG A 28 -1.61 -4.93 3.13
CA ARG A 28 -2.20 -5.84 4.12
C ARG A 28 -2.79 -4.98 5.26
N PRO A 29 -4.12 -5.01 5.48
CA PRO A 29 -4.76 -4.21 6.53
C PRO A 29 -4.29 -4.57 7.95
N PHE A 30 -3.93 -5.84 8.15
CA PHE A 30 -3.28 -6.33 9.34
C PHE A 30 -1.90 -6.87 8.96
N ILE A 31 -0.84 -6.28 9.50
CA ILE A 31 0.50 -6.83 9.39
C ILE A 31 0.99 -7.08 10.81
N SER A 32 1.38 -8.32 11.13
CA SER A 32 2.26 -8.54 12.29
C SER A 32 3.57 -7.81 12.03
N MET A 33 4.12 -7.12 13.04
CA MET A 33 5.39 -6.38 12.88
C MET A 33 6.48 -7.26 12.26
N ASP A 34 6.50 -8.55 12.58
CA ASP A 34 7.42 -9.55 12.02
C ASP A 34 7.39 -9.63 10.48
N TYR A 35 6.23 -9.41 9.84
CA TYR A 35 6.11 -9.42 8.38
C TYR A 35 6.49 -8.08 7.73
N LEU A 36 6.40 -6.95 8.44
CA LEU A 36 6.95 -5.67 7.98
C LEU A 36 8.49 -5.69 7.98
N PHE A 37 9.07 -6.41 8.93
CA PHE A 37 10.52 -6.53 9.10
C PHE A 37 11.12 -7.80 8.46
N ASP A 38 10.35 -8.56 7.69
CA ASP A 38 10.87 -9.72 6.96
C ASP A 38 12.01 -9.27 6.03
N PRO A 39 13.27 -9.67 6.30
CA PRO A 39 14.43 -9.21 5.54
C PRO A 39 14.33 -9.55 4.06
N ASN A 40 13.78 -10.73 3.73
CA ASN A 40 13.62 -11.17 2.35
C ASN A 40 12.68 -10.23 1.58
N ARG A 41 11.66 -9.70 2.25
CA ARG A 41 10.72 -8.77 1.63
C ARG A 41 11.34 -7.38 1.43
N VAL A 42 12.01 -6.85 2.46
CA VAL A 42 12.62 -5.51 2.39
C VAL A 42 13.68 -5.46 1.29
N GLU A 43 14.50 -6.50 1.16
CA GLU A 43 15.52 -6.61 0.12
C GLU A 43 14.92 -6.79 -1.28
N THR A 44 13.82 -7.54 -1.41
CA THR A 44 13.23 -7.85 -2.73
C THR A 44 12.31 -6.76 -3.27
N TYR A 45 11.53 -6.10 -2.42
CA TYR A 45 10.46 -5.18 -2.85
C TYR A 45 10.62 -3.75 -2.34
N GLY A 46 11.47 -3.51 -1.33
CA GLY A 46 11.60 -2.22 -0.68
C GLY A 46 10.34 -1.75 0.05
N SER A 47 10.35 -0.51 0.54
CA SER A 47 9.17 0.17 1.11
C SER A 47 9.00 1.53 0.45
N PRO A 48 7.79 1.89 -0.03
CA PRO A 48 7.60 3.15 -0.71
C PRO A 48 7.77 4.30 0.29
N THR A 49 8.54 5.31 -0.08
CA THR A 49 8.75 6.49 0.77
C THR A 49 7.53 7.42 0.66
N LEU A 50 6.45 7.04 1.35
CA LEU A 50 5.17 7.77 1.32
C LEU A 50 5.25 9.14 1.99
N SER A 51 6.30 9.43 2.75
CA SER A 51 6.54 10.74 3.36
C SER A 51 6.58 11.87 2.33
N LEU A 52 6.99 11.56 1.08
CA LEU A 52 6.96 12.49 -0.04
C LEU A 52 5.54 13.03 -0.31
N LEU A 53 4.51 12.17 -0.18
CA LEU A 53 3.11 12.54 -0.41
C LEU A 53 2.56 13.48 0.69
N SER A 54 3.29 13.65 1.80
CA SER A 54 2.88 14.47 2.95
C SER A 54 3.63 15.81 3.03
N VAL A 55 4.55 16.09 2.10
CA VAL A 55 5.40 17.30 2.17
C VAL A 55 4.58 18.59 1.99
N CYS A 56 3.83 18.69 0.89
CA CYS A 56 2.95 19.83 0.64
C CYS A 56 1.84 19.48 -0.37
N LYS A 57 0.82 20.34 -0.48
CA LYS A 57 -0.33 20.13 -1.39
C LYS A 57 0.09 19.95 -2.84
N GLN A 58 1.05 20.75 -3.33
CA GLN A 58 1.51 20.66 -4.72
C GLN A 58 2.14 19.29 -5.01
N ILE A 59 3.09 18.85 -4.18
CA ILE A 59 3.74 17.54 -4.32
C ILE A 59 2.70 16.43 -4.21
N HIS A 60 1.78 16.52 -3.25
CA HIS A 60 0.71 15.54 -3.09
C HIS A 60 -0.13 15.38 -4.37
N HIS A 61 -0.56 16.49 -4.97
CA HIS A 61 -1.38 16.47 -6.20
C HIS A 61 -0.60 15.98 -7.43
N GLU A 62 0.69 16.33 -7.54
CA GLU A 62 1.51 15.89 -8.68
C GLU A 62 1.92 14.41 -8.57
N ALA A 63 2.25 13.94 -7.37
CA ALA A 63 2.86 12.64 -7.15
C ALA A 63 1.85 11.51 -6.88
N THR A 64 0.69 11.81 -6.29
CA THR A 64 -0.35 10.79 -6.01
C THR A 64 -0.80 10.02 -7.26
N PRO A 65 -1.08 10.68 -8.40
CA PRO A 65 -1.47 9.96 -9.61
C PRO A 65 -0.38 9.01 -10.11
N ILE A 66 0.90 9.36 -9.97
CA ILE A 66 2.03 8.50 -10.33
C ILE A 66 2.05 7.28 -9.42
N TYR A 67 1.99 7.50 -8.10
CA TYR A 67 1.96 6.43 -7.12
C TYR A 67 0.81 5.43 -7.36
N LEU A 68 -0.40 5.91 -7.58
CA LEU A 68 -1.57 5.04 -7.75
C LEU A 68 -1.61 4.35 -9.12
N ARG A 69 -1.20 5.03 -10.20
CA ARG A 69 -1.37 4.50 -11.57
C ARG A 69 -0.23 3.64 -12.06
N GLU A 70 1.00 3.89 -11.60
CA GLU A 70 2.19 3.23 -12.15
C GLU A 70 2.64 2.02 -11.29
N ASN A 71 2.15 1.88 -10.06
CA ASN A 71 2.44 0.74 -9.21
C ASN A 71 1.41 -0.39 -9.35
N THR A 72 1.88 -1.62 -9.16
CA THR A 72 1.03 -2.79 -8.92
C THR A 72 0.72 -2.93 -7.43
N PHE A 73 -0.55 -2.82 -7.07
CA PHE A 73 -1.02 -3.00 -5.69
C PHE A 73 -1.47 -4.43 -5.47
N SER A 74 -0.76 -5.15 -4.62
CA SER A 74 -1.11 -6.50 -4.17
C SER A 74 -1.86 -6.44 -2.87
N ILE A 75 -3.17 -6.61 -2.95
CA ILE A 75 -4.05 -6.54 -1.79
C ILE A 75 -4.26 -7.94 -1.25
N VAL A 76 -3.94 -8.11 0.03
CA VAL A 76 -4.31 -9.28 0.82
C VAL A 76 -5.53 -8.90 1.65
N HIS A 77 -6.46 -9.85 1.86
CA HIS A 77 -7.73 -9.63 2.57
C HIS A 77 -8.63 -8.60 1.87
N ILE A 78 -9.15 -8.97 0.70
CA ILE A 78 -10.03 -8.12 -0.10
C ILE A 78 -11.32 -7.73 0.65
N ASP A 79 -11.79 -8.58 1.54
CA ASP A 79 -12.93 -8.37 2.43
C ASP A 79 -12.74 -7.15 3.34
N LEU A 80 -11.55 -7.00 3.92
CA LEU A 80 -11.20 -5.84 4.74
C LEU A 80 -11.06 -4.56 3.93
N LEU A 81 -10.50 -4.66 2.71
CA LEU A 81 -10.46 -3.51 1.81
C LEU A 81 -11.88 -3.07 1.43
N ALA A 82 -12.77 -4.02 1.13
CA ALA A 82 -14.16 -3.75 0.81
C ALA A 82 -14.89 -3.08 1.98
N ALA A 83 -14.64 -3.52 3.22
CA ALA A 83 -15.14 -2.87 4.42
C ALA A 83 -14.59 -1.44 4.57
N ALA A 84 -13.27 -1.26 4.39
CA ALA A 84 -12.62 0.05 4.49
C ALA A 84 -13.15 1.05 3.44
N CYS A 85 -13.52 0.59 2.24
CA CYS A 85 -14.15 1.42 1.22
C CYS A 85 -15.52 1.97 1.61
N ARG A 86 -16.28 1.21 2.43
CA ARG A 86 -17.59 1.65 2.92
C ARG A 86 -17.46 2.73 3.99
N GLU A 87 -16.47 2.58 4.87
CA GLU A 87 -16.21 3.50 5.97
C GLU A 87 -15.48 4.78 5.52
N LEU A 88 -14.59 4.68 4.53
CA LEU A 88 -13.69 5.77 4.12
C LEU A 88 -13.80 6.03 2.61
N PRO A 89 -14.63 7.01 2.19
CA PRO A 89 -14.83 7.33 0.77
C PRO A 89 -13.54 7.68 0.00
N ARG A 90 -12.54 8.22 0.71
CA ARG A 90 -11.22 8.50 0.13
C ARG A 90 -10.51 7.24 -0.37
N ILE A 91 -10.69 6.11 0.31
CA ILE A 91 -10.09 4.83 -0.12
C ILE A 91 -10.72 4.40 -1.44
N ALA A 92 -12.05 4.45 -1.54
CA ALA A 92 -12.75 4.13 -2.79
C ALA A 92 -12.29 5.02 -3.95
N HIS A 93 -12.12 6.33 -3.71
CA HIS A 93 -11.59 7.26 -4.70
C HIS A 93 -10.16 6.92 -5.16
N ASN A 94 -9.28 6.61 -4.22
CA ASN A 94 -7.89 6.24 -4.53
C ASN A 94 -7.82 4.90 -5.28
N LEU A 95 -8.62 3.91 -4.88
CA LEU A 95 -8.71 2.62 -5.57
C LEU A 95 -9.17 2.78 -7.02
N ALA A 96 -10.13 3.68 -7.28
CA ALA A 96 -10.57 3.98 -8.64
C ALA A 96 -9.46 4.58 -9.53
N SER A 97 -8.39 5.10 -8.92
CA SER A 97 -7.21 5.61 -9.63
C SER A 97 -6.11 4.56 -9.82
N ILE A 98 -6.22 3.38 -9.21
CA ILE A 98 -5.26 2.29 -9.38
C ILE A 98 -5.49 1.61 -10.73
N ARG A 99 -4.40 1.37 -11.46
CA ARG A 99 -4.45 0.69 -12.79
C ARG A 99 -4.02 -0.76 -12.76
N HIS A 100 -3.12 -1.10 -11.83
CA HIS A 100 -2.56 -2.44 -11.72
C HIS A 100 -2.88 -2.99 -10.32
N LEU A 101 -3.79 -3.95 -10.29
CA LEU A 101 -4.30 -4.55 -9.07
C LEU A 101 -4.05 -6.06 -9.12
N GLU A 102 -3.41 -6.59 -8.08
CA GLU A 102 -3.29 -8.02 -7.84
C GLU A 102 -4.02 -8.38 -6.55
N LEU A 103 -4.85 -9.42 -6.61
CA LEU A 103 -5.57 -9.94 -5.46
C LEU A 103 -4.86 -11.19 -4.97
N VAL A 104 -4.41 -11.18 -3.73
CA VAL A 104 -3.65 -12.27 -3.14
C VAL A 104 -4.52 -12.95 -2.09
N PHE A 105 -4.83 -14.22 -2.36
CA PHE A 105 -5.55 -15.10 -1.45
C PHE A 105 -4.54 -16.01 -0.75
N ASP A 106 -4.11 -15.65 0.46
CA ASP A 106 -3.16 -16.43 1.25
C ASP A 106 -3.91 -17.37 2.19
N CYS A 107 -3.87 -18.67 1.90
CA CYS A 107 -4.55 -19.69 2.70
C CYS A 107 -3.95 -19.83 4.12
N ARG A 108 -2.74 -19.34 4.36
CA ARG A 108 -2.12 -19.35 5.69
C ARG A 108 -2.84 -18.42 6.66
N ASP A 109 -3.46 -17.35 6.16
CA ASP A 109 -4.25 -16.47 7.01
C ASP A 109 -5.49 -17.18 7.56
N TYR A 110 -6.07 -18.12 6.81
CA TYR A 110 -7.13 -18.99 7.31
C TYR A 110 -6.61 -19.97 8.37
N ILE A 111 -5.37 -20.43 8.26
CA ILE A 111 -4.73 -21.28 9.27
C ILE A 111 -4.51 -20.48 10.56
N TYR A 112 -3.94 -19.27 10.48
CA TYR A 112 -3.76 -18.42 11.65
C TYR A 112 -5.08 -17.98 12.27
N PHE A 113 -6.08 -17.63 11.46
CA PHE A 113 -7.42 -17.28 11.96
C PHE A 113 -8.09 -18.48 12.61
N SER A 114 -8.03 -19.67 12.00
CA SER A 114 -8.61 -20.88 12.58
C SER A 114 -7.90 -21.31 13.87
N GLN A 115 -6.57 -21.16 13.95
CA GLN A 115 -5.81 -21.36 15.19
C GLN A 115 -6.19 -20.34 16.27
N PHE A 116 -6.22 -19.04 15.95
CA PHE A 116 -6.65 -18.01 16.89
C PHE A 116 -8.07 -18.26 17.43
N VAL A 117 -9.00 -18.59 16.53
CA VAL A 117 -10.39 -18.95 16.88
C VAL A 117 -10.40 -20.19 17.78
N ALA A 118 -9.60 -21.22 17.48
CA ALA A 118 -9.52 -22.45 18.28
C ALA A 118 -8.87 -22.22 19.66
N GLU A 119 -7.94 -21.28 19.78
CA GLU A 119 -7.22 -20.98 21.03
C GLU A 119 -7.97 -19.99 21.93
N GLN A 120 -8.76 -19.08 21.36
CA GLN A 120 -9.38 -17.95 22.09
C GLN A 120 -10.88 -18.10 22.33
N LEU A 121 -11.59 -18.96 21.59
CA LEU A 121 -12.98 -19.28 21.94
C LEU A 121 -13.00 -20.34 23.03
N PRO A 122 -13.70 -20.10 24.16
CA PRO A 122 -13.93 -21.16 25.13
C PRO A 122 -14.66 -22.29 24.40
N SER A 123 -14.16 -23.51 24.56
CA SER A 123 -14.80 -24.72 24.06
C SER A 123 -16.28 -24.67 24.43
N ILE A 124 -17.16 -24.55 23.43
CA ILE A 124 -18.60 -24.63 23.64
C ILE A 124 -18.88 -26.08 24.05
N SER A 125 -18.99 -26.28 25.37
CA SER A 125 -19.47 -27.50 26.01
C SER A 125 -21.00 -27.55 25.97
#